data_AF-A0A0D8FW03-F1
#
_entry.id   AF-A0A0D8FW03-F1
#
_cell.length_a   1.000
_cell.length_b   1.000
_cell.length_c   1.000
_cell.angle_alpha   90.00
_cell.angle_beta   90.00
_cell.angle_gamma   90.00
#
_symmetry.space_group_name_H-M   'P 1'
#
loop_
_entity.id
_entity.type
_entity.pdbx_description
1 polymer ?
#
loop_
_entity_poly.entity_id
_entity_poly.type
_entity_poly.pdbx_seq_one_letter_code
_entity_poly.pdbx_strand_id
1 'polypeptide(L)'
;MVSVDAKKKELVGAEPGYKNGGREWEPKDGPVRVGTHDFPDPAVPYGVYDVGANTGWVSVGSDGDTAAFAVETLRRWWFGVGKVRYPKSKRLLVCADAGGSNGYRLRLRLRKRELAQLATETGLSITVCHFPPGTSKWNRIEHRLFAHITMNWRGRPLTSHEVVIELIGATTTRAGLTVHAEADTNSYPRKIKISDAEMAMVTRQIKPYAFHGEWNYTIRPAKQTTTV
;
A
#
# COMPACT_ATOMS: atom_id res chain seq x y z
N MET A 1 -6.31 13.49 0.41
CA MET A 1 -6.94 12.25 -0.09
C MET A 1 -5.82 11.38 -0.62
N VAL A 2 -5.85 10.09 -0.31
CA VAL A 2 -4.85 9.14 -0.81
C VAL A 2 -5.51 8.03 -1.61
N SER A 3 -4.77 7.53 -2.60
CA SER A 3 -5.11 6.35 -3.38
C SER A 3 -4.12 5.26 -2.99
N VAL A 4 -4.60 4.09 -2.61
CA VAL A 4 -3.77 3.00 -2.07
C VAL A 4 -3.99 1.72 -2.87
N ASP A 5 -2.92 0.95 -3.03
CA ASP A 5 -2.96 -0.34 -3.70
C ASP A 5 -1.68 -1.14 -3.47
N ALA A 6 -1.78 -2.46 -3.66
CA ALA A 6 -0.62 -3.34 -3.72
C ALA A 6 -0.08 -3.39 -5.15
N LYS A 7 1.23 -3.21 -5.33
CA LYS A 7 1.84 -3.53 -6.62
C LYS A 7 1.92 -5.04 -6.75
N LYS A 8 2.01 -5.52 -8.00
CA LYS A 8 2.39 -6.90 -8.28
C LYS A 8 3.64 -7.27 -7.46
N LYS A 9 3.65 -8.48 -6.90
CA LYS A 9 4.83 -9.04 -6.23
C LYS A 9 5.98 -9.12 -7.22
N GLU A 10 7.12 -8.59 -6.82
CA GLU A 10 8.33 -8.56 -7.62
C GLU A 10 9.28 -9.68 -7.17
N LEU A 11 10.00 -10.23 -8.14
CA LEU A 11 10.93 -11.34 -7.92
C LEU A 11 12.31 -10.75 -7.63
N VAL A 12 12.96 -11.21 -6.56
CA VAL A 12 14.26 -10.69 -6.10
C VAL A 12 15.26 -11.83 -5.96
N GLY A 13 16.47 -11.68 -6.52
CA GLY A 13 17.54 -12.66 -6.36
C GLY A 13 18.89 -12.21 -6.91
N ALA A 14 19.98 -12.61 -6.25
CA ALA A 14 21.29 -11.99 -6.45
C ALA A 14 21.99 -12.42 -7.76
N GLU A 15 21.96 -13.69 -8.16
CA GLU A 15 22.52 -14.15 -9.44
C GLU A 15 21.81 -15.41 -9.98
N PRO A 16 21.48 -15.47 -11.28
CA PRO A 16 21.69 -14.42 -12.29
C PRO A 16 20.69 -13.25 -12.14
N GLY A 17 19.91 -13.18 -11.05
CA GLY A 17 18.74 -12.31 -10.95
C GLY A 17 17.60 -12.79 -11.84
N TYR A 18 16.47 -12.09 -11.82
CA TYR A 18 15.26 -12.54 -12.52
C TYR A 18 14.90 -11.63 -13.68
N LYS A 19 14.33 -12.24 -14.73
CA LYS A 19 13.86 -11.51 -15.91
C LYS A 19 12.80 -10.50 -15.53
N ASN A 20 13.14 -9.21 -15.65
CA ASN A 20 12.20 -8.11 -15.56
C ASN A 20 11.79 -7.65 -16.97
N GLY A 21 10.51 -7.39 -17.19
CA GLY A 21 10.00 -6.99 -18.50
C GLY A 21 10.47 -5.59 -18.88
N GLY A 22 10.95 -5.40 -20.11
CA GLY A 22 11.40 -4.10 -20.60
C GLY A 22 12.61 -4.18 -21.51
N ARG A 23 13.13 -3.02 -21.89
CA ARG A 23 14.40 -2.86 -22.60
C ARG A 23 15.17 -1.71 -21.96
N GLU A 24 16.46 -1.93 -21.74
CA GLU A 24 17.39 -0.94 -21.24
C GLU A 24 18.67 -0.97 -22.08
N TRP A 25 19.39 0.16 -22.09
CA TRP A 25 20.64 0.29 -22.82
C TRP A 25 21.77 -0.31 -22.00
N GLU A 26 22.47 -1.27 -22.60
CA GLU A 26 23.64 -1.93 -22.01
C GLU A 26 24.84 -1.81 -22.96
N PRO A 27 26.08 -1.84 -22.45
CA PRO A 27 27.28 -1.95 -23.28
C PRO A 27 27.22 -3.17 -24.21
N LYS A 28 27.76 -3.00 -25.41
CA LYS A 28 27.83 -4.08 -26.40
C LYS A 28 28.64 -5.26 -25.83
N ASP A 29 28.13 -6.47 -26.04
CA ASP A 29 28.75 -7.76 -25.64
C ASP A 29 28.70 -8.11 -24.14
N GLY A 30 27.91 -7.41 -23.32
CA GLY A 30 27.70 -7.71 -21.89
C GLY A 30 26.23 -7.84 -21.43
N PRO A 31 25.37 -8.63 -22.09
CA PRO A 31 23.98 -8.76 -21.66
C PRO A 31 23.89 -9.41 -20.26
N VAL A 32 23.11 -8.80 -19.37
CA VAL A 32 22.89 -9.36 -18.03
C VAL A 32 22.12 -10.68 -18.15
N ARG A 33 22.75 -11.78 -17.75
CA ARG A 33 22.12 -13.10 -17.71
C ARG A 33 21.13 -13.10 -16.56
N VAL A 34 19.91 -13.62 -16.79
CA VAL A 34 18.85 -13.70 -15.77
C VAL A 34 18.27 -15.12 -15.72
N GLY A 35 17.98 -15.60 -14.52
CA GLY A 35 17.29 -16.88 -14.26
C GLY A 35 15.79 -16.81 -14.53
N THR A 36 15.19 -17.98 -14.78
CA THR A 36 13.79 -18.12 -15.19
C THR A 36 12.89 -18.94 -14.25
N HIS A 37 13.39 -19.63 -13.20
CA HIS A 37 12.58 -20.47 -12.28
C HIS A 37 13.09 -20.54 -10.80
N ASP A 38 12.13 -20.68 -9.86
CA ASP A 38 12.08 -21.01 -8.41
C ASP A 38 12.81 -20.17 -7.32
N PHE A 39 12.13 -19.97 -6.16
CA PHE A 39 12.08 -18.68 -5.42
C PHE A 39 12.16 -18.79 -3.87
N PRO A 40 13.10 -18.11 -3.18
CA PRO A 40 13.08 -17.98 -1.72
C PRO A 40 12.29 -16.75 -1.20
N ASP A 41 12.54 -15.54 -1.74
CA ASP A 41 12.14 -14.27 -1.08
C ASP A 41 11.43 -13.27 -2.02
N PRO A 42 10.08 -13.18 -2.03
CA PRO A 42 9.36 -12.20 -2.82
C PRO A 42 9.42 -10.80 -2.20
N ALA A 43 9.52 -9.75 -3.01
CA ALA A 43 9.26 -8.38 -2.58
C ALA A 43 7.79 -8.03 -2.82
N VAL A 44 7.13 -7.47 -1.80
CA VAL A 44 5.72 -7.07 -1.84
C VAL A 44 5.63 -5.56 -1.64
N PRO A 45 5.56 -4.76 -2.72
CA PRO A 45 5.41 -3.32 -2.60
C PRO A 45 3.94 -2.97 -2.36
N TYR A 46 3.67 -2.22 -1.30
CA TYR A 46 2.37 -1.59 -1.08
C TYR A 46 2.50 -0.08 -1.10
N GLY A 47 1.65 0.60 -1.86
CA GLY A 47 1.79 2.02 -2.15
C GLY A 47 0.66 2.88 -1.58
N VAL A 48 1.02 4.10 -1.20
CA VAL A 48 0.12 5.21 -0.86
C VAL A 48 0.48 6.39 -1.75
N TYR A 49 -0.44 6.77 -2.62
CA TYR A 49 -0.31 7.94 -3.49
C TYR A 49 -1.12 9.10 -2.95
N ASP A 50 -0.43 10.15 -2.50
CA ASP A 50 -1.04 11.42 -2.11
C ASP A 50 -1.39 12.24 -3.36
N VAL A 51 -2.67 12.29 -3.65
CA VAL A 51 -3.20 12.94 -4.86
C VAL A 51 -3.04 14.46 -4.80
N GLY A 52 -3.07 15.05 -3.60
CA GLY A 52 -2.97 16.50 -3.45
C GLY A 52 -1.54 17.01 -3.60
N ALA A 53 -0.58 16.25 -3.05
CA ALA A 53 0.83 16.62 -3.09
C ALA A 53 1.60 16.05 -4.29
N ASN A 54 0.99 15.14 -5.06
CA ASN A 54 1.66 14.37 -6.12
C ASN A 54 2.91 13.64 -5.60
N THR A 55 2.78 12.96 -4.46
CA THR A 55 3.89 12.20 -3.84
C THR A 55 3.48 10.76 -3.56
N GLY A 56 4.38 9.82 -3.76
CA GLY A 56 4.21 8.41 -3.43
C GLY A 56 4.96 8.03 -2.14
N TRP A 57 4.39 7.07 -1.42
CA TRP A 57 5.06 6.34 -0.35
C TRP A 57 4.88 4.85 -0.62
N VAL A 58 5.96 4.08 -0.56
CA VAL A 58 5.91 2.63 -0.80
C VAL A 58 6.65 1.91 0.30
N SER A 59 5.97 0.99 0.98
CA SER A 59 6.60 0.04 1.88
C SER A 59 6.80 -1.29 1.16
N VAL A 60 7.98 -1.89 1.32
CA VAL A 60 8.36 -3.16 0.67
C VAL A 60 8.52 -4.23 1.75
N GLY A 61 7.63 -5.22 1.77
CA GLY A 61 7.66 -6.33 2.72
C GLY A 61 8.00 -7.68 2.09
N SER A 62 8.24 -8.70 2.92
CA SER A 62 8.61 -10.07 2.52
C SER A 62 7.46 -11.09 2.61
N ASP A 63 6.51 -10.89 3.54
CA ASP A 63 5.65 -11.99 4.03
C ASP A 63 4.27 -12.08 3.33
N GLY A 64 3.95 -11.12 2.46
CA GLY A 64 2.75 -11.13 1.62
C GLY A 64 1.85 -9.91 1.77
N ASP A 65 0.98 -9.72 0.77
CA ASP A 65 -0.02 -8.65 0.74
C ASP A 65 -1.17 -8.96 1.73
N THR A 66 -1.09 -8.39 2.94
CA THR A 66 -2.09 -8.53 4.01
C THR A 66 -2.75 -7.20 4.34
N ALA A 67 -3.94 -7.24 4.95
CA ALA A 67 -4.62 -6.03 5.39
C ALA A 67 -3.83 -5.28 6.48
N ALA A 68 -3.13 -6.00 7.36
CA ALA A 68 -2.28 -5.39 8.38
C ALA A 68 -1.08 -4.67 7.75
N PHE A 69 -0.43 -5.27 6.75
CA PHE A 69 0.66 -4.63 6.00
C PHE A 69 0.18 -3.37 5.26
N ALA A 70 -0.98 -3.45 4.59
CA ALA A 70 -1.58 -2.31 3.91
C ALA A 70 -1.86 -1.13 4.86
N VAL A 71 -2.41 -1.40 6.05
CA VAL A 71 -2.69 -0.36 7.05
C VAL A 71 -1.42 0.15 7.73
N GLU A 72 -0.42 -0.71 7.96
CA GLU A 72 0.88 -0.27 8.45
C GLU A 72 1.58 0.67 7.47
N THR A 73 1.50 0.37 6.17
CA THR A 73 2.03 1.28 5.14
C THR A 73 1.33 2.65 5.20
N LEU A 74 0.01 2.67 5.39
CA LEU A 74 -0.75 3.91 5.56
C LEU A 74 -0.37 4.63 6.86
N ARG A 75 -0.12 3.89 7.95
CA ARG A 75 0.36 4.41 9.23
C ARG A 75 1.71 5.10 9.09
N ARG A 76 2.69 4.40 8.49
CA ARG A 76 4.04 4.92 8.21
C ARG A 76 3.99 6.18 7.36
N TRP A 77 3.21 6.18 6.27
CA TRP A 77 2.99 7.39 5.46
C TRP A 77 2.43 8.55 6.28
N TRP A 78 1.43 8.30 7.13
CA TRP A 78 0.81 9.36 7.93
C TRP A 78 1.81 9.95 8.93
N PHE A 79 2.53 9.13 9.68
CA PHE A 79 3.48 9.64 10.68
C PHE A 79 4.77 10.22 10.05
N GLY A 80 5.23 9.67 8.92
CA GLY A 80 6.42 10.15 8.23
C GLY A 80 6.19 11.48 7.50
N VAL A 81 5.05 11.64 6.82
CA VAL A 81 4.80 12.83 5.98
C VAL A 81 3.41 13.42 6.18
N GLY A 82 2.37 12.59 6.27
CA GLY A 82 0.98 13.04 6.27
C GLY A 82 0.63 14.02 7.41
N LYS A 83 1.09 13.75 8.64
CA LYS A 83 0.82 14.55 9.83
C LYS A 83 1.46 15.94 9.75
N VAL A 84 2.71 16.00 9.29
CA VAL A 84 3.46 17.27 9.14
C VAL A 84 2.88 18.09 7.99
N ARG A 85 2.52 17.43 6.87
CA ARG A 85 1.96 18.09 5.70
C ARG A 85 0.53 18.58 5.91
N TYR A 86 -0.28 17.84 6.68
CA TYR A 86 -1.69 18.14 6.91
C TYR A 86 -2.02 18.29 8.41
N PRO A 87 -1.41 19.27 9.11
CA PRO A 87 -1.47 19.35 10.58
C PRO A 87 -2.88 19.64 11.12
N LYS A 88 -3.73 20.28 10.31
CA LYS A 88 -5.12 20.61 10.67
C LYS A 88 -6.13 19.56 10.21
N SER A 89 -5.69 18.49 9.55
CA SER A 89 -6.61 17.50 9.02
C SER A 89 -7.23 16.68 10.15
N LYS A 90 -8.57 16.55 10.10
CA LYS A 90 -9.35 15.67 10.98
C LYS A 90 -9.92 14.47 10.22
N ARG A 91 -9.69 14.41 8.91
CA ARG A 91 -10.35 13.46 8.00
C ARG A 91 -9.37 12.97 6.95
N LEU A 92 -9.33 11.66 6.73
CA LEU A 92 -8.55 11.03 5.68
C LEU A 92 -9.48 10.27 4.75
N LEU A 93 -9.46 10.61 3.47
CA LEU A 93 -10.15 9.84 2.43
C LEU A 93 -9.13 8.89 1.77
N VAL A 94 -9.43 7.59 1.84
CA VAL A 94 -8.64 6.48 1.28
C VAL A 94 -9.44 5.85 0.15
N CYS A 95 -8.95 5.98 -1.08
CA CYS A 95 -9.49 5.29 -2.23
C CYS A 95 -8.69 4.00 -2.48
N ALA A 96 -9.36 2.86 -2.53
CA ALA A 96 -8.74 1.57 -2.75
C ALA A 96 -9.50 0.76 -3.81
N ASP A 97 -8.81 -0.15 -4.48
CA ASP A 97 -9.49 -1.19 -5.25
C ASP A 97 -10.15 -2.21 -4.30
N ALA A 98 -10.97 -3.12 -4.83
CA ALA A 98 -11.65 -4.14 -4.01
C ALA A 98 -10.89 -5.48 -3.97
N GLY A 99 -9.61 -5.51 -4.39
CA GLY A 99 -8.78 -6.70 -4.54
C GLY A 99 -7.84 -6.97 -3.37
N GLY A 100 -7.19 -8.14 -3.34
CA GLY A 100 -6.04 -8.39 -2.46
C GLY A 100 -6.24 -8.08 -0.96
N SER A 101 -5.32 -7.30 -0.39
CA SER A 101 -5.40 -6.75 0.98
C SER A 101 -6.46 -5.65 1.17
N ASN A 102 -7.03 -5.13 0.08
CA ASN A 102 -8.13 -4.16 0.05
C ASN A 102 -9.52 -4.83 -0.02
N GLY A 103 -9.59 -6.16 -0.03
CA GLY A 103 -10.84 -6.90 -0.25
C GLY A 103 -11.93 -6.72 0.82
N TYR A 104 -13.20 -6.85 0.37
CA TYR A 104 -14.39 -6.47 1.13
C TYR A 104 -15.21 -7.61 1.78
N ARG A 105 -14.95 -8.91 1.53
CA ARG A 105 -15.85 -10.00 1.99
C ARG A 105 -15.45 -10.70 3.30
N LEU A 106 -14.20 -11.13 3.45
CA LEU A 106 -13.69 -11.81 4.67
C LEU A 106 -12.50 -11.07 5.31
N ARG A 107 -11.65 -10.45 4.47
CA ARG A 107 -10.50 -9.63 4.89
C ARG A 107 -10.91 -8.24 5.39
N LEU A 108 -12.16 -7.86 5.18
CA LEU A 108 -12.75 -6.62 5.66
C LEU A 108 -12.69 -6.51 7.18
N ARG A 109 -12.85 -7.61 7.91
CA ARG A 109 -12.83 -7.60 9.38
C ARG A 109 -11.48 -7.14 9.94
N LEU A 110 -10.40 -7.77 9.47
CA LEU A 110 -9.04 -7.38 9.84
C LEU A 110 -8.74 -5.96 9.38
N ARG A 111 -9.01 -5.61 8.12
CA ARG A 111 -8.78 -4.26 7.60
C ARG A 111 -9.53 -3.19 8.42
N LYS A 112 -10.79 -3.43 8.76
CA LYS A 112 -11.60 -2.53 9.60
C LYS A 112 -11.03 -2.39 11.01
N ARG A 113 -10.57 -3.50 11.61
CA ARG A 113 -9.92 -3.50 12.93
C ARG A 113 -8.64 -2.67 12.92
N GLU A 114 -7.76 -2.91 11.96
CA GLU A 114 -6.51 -2.17 11.77
C GLU A 114 -6.76 -0.68 11.51
N LEU A 115 -7.70 -0.35 10.61
CA LEU A 115 -8.06 1.04 10.32
C LEU A 115 -8.73 1.74 11.50
N ALA A 116 -9.45 1.03 12.37
CA ALA A 116 -10.01 1.58 13.60
C ALA A 116 -8.95 1.87 14.65
N GLN A 117 -7.94 1.01 14.76
CA GLN A 117 -6.75 1.30 15.57
C GLN A 117 -6.02 2.53 15.03
N LEU A 118 -5.74 2.58 13.72
CA LEU A 118 -5.12 3.74 13.09
C LEU A 118 -5.94 5.03 13.27
N ALA A 119 -7.26 4.97 13.10
CA ALA A 119 -8.14 6.12 13.31
C ALA A 119 -8.06 6.64 14.76
N THR A 120 -7.99 5.72 15.73
CA THR A 120 -7.86 6.06 17.16
C THR A 120 -6.49 6.65 17.47
N GLU A 121 -5.41 6.05 16.96
CA GLU A 121 -4.02 6.51 17.14
C GLU A 121 -3.80 7.91 16.54
N THR A 122 -4.36 8.16 15.36
CA THR A 122 -4.15 9.41 14.61
C THR A 122 -5.15 10.50 14.96
N GLY A 123 -6.27 10.15 15.60
CA GLY A 123 -7.41 11.04 15.81
C GLY A 123 -8.15 11.41 14.51
N LEU A 124 -7.84 10.77 13.39
CA LEU A 124 -8.51 11.03 12.10
C LEU A 124 -9.77 10.20 11.94
N SER A 125 -10.80 10.81 11.36
CA SER A 125 -11.88 10.04 10.74
C SER A 125 -11.45 9.55 9.37
N ILE A 126 -11.30 8.23 9.22
CA ILE A 126 -10.84 7.59 7.98
C ILE A 126 -12.06 7.13 7.17
N THR A 127 -12.30 7.76 6.03
CA THR A 127 -13.29 7.33 5.05
C THR A 127 -12.61 6.43 4.02
N VAL A 128 -13.13 5.23 3.83
CA VAL A 128 -12.67 4.30 2.79
C VAL A 128 -13.71 4.27 1.68
N CYS A 129 -13.27 4.49 0.45
CA CYS A 129 -14.08 4.35 -0.75
C CYS A 129 -13.46 3.29 -1.64
N HIS A 130 -14.20 2.22 -1.93
CA HIS A 130 -13.73 1.18 -2.84
C HIS A 130 -14.25 1.43 -4.26
N PHE A 131 -13.38 1.18 -5.23
CA PHE A 131 -13.79 1.10 -6.62
C PHE A 131 -14.62 -0.18 -6.86
N PRO A 132 -15.66 -0.15 -7.72
CA PRO A 132 -16.41 -1.34 -8.10
C PRO A 132 -15.51 -2.46 -8.66
N PRO A 133 -15.89 -3.75 -8.51
CA PRO A 133 -15.15 -4.85 -9.12
C PRO A 133 -14.91 -4.62 -10.62
N GLY A 134 -13.70 -4.95 -11.10
CA GLY A 134 -13.32 -4.75 -12.51
C GLY A 134 -12.91 -3.32 -12.88
N THR A 135 -12.90 -2.39 -11.92
CA THR A 135 -12.53 -0.98 -12.16
C THR A 135 -11.21 -0.56 -11.52
N SER A 136 -10.33 -1.52 -11.16
CA SER A 136 -9.00 -1.24 -10.58
C SER A 136 -8.14 -0.32 -11.46
N LYS A 137 -8.30 -0.40 -12.79
CA LYS A 137 -7.67 0.54 -13.75
C LYS A 137 -8.05 2.00 -13.53
N TRP A 138 -9.09 2.32 -12.77
CA TRP A 138 -9.47 3.71 -12.46
C TRP A 138 -8.88 4.20 -11.14
N ASN A 139 -8.18 3.33 -10.40
CA ASN A 139 -7.44 3.70 -9.21
C ASN A 139 -6.26 4.59 -9.61
N ARG A 140 -6.15 5.79 -9.01
CA ARG A 140 -5.17 6.79 -9.46
C ARG A 140 -3.73 6.33 -9.26
N ILE A 141 -3.46 5.58 -8.20
CA ILE A 141 -2.14 5.04 -7.89
C ILE A 141 -1.57 4.18 -9.02
N GLU A 142 -2.41 3.44 -9.75
CA GLU A 142 -1.95 2.60 -10.87
C GLU A 142 -1.26 3.42 -11.96
N HIS A 143 -1.91 4.51 -12.38
CA HIS A 143 -1.38 5.35 -13.47
C HIS A 143 -0.43 6.45 -13.02
N ARG A 144 -0.58 6.92 -11.78
CA ARG A 144 0.17 8.08 -11.26
C ARG A 144 1.40 7.69 -10.45
N LEU A 145 1.45 6.47 -9.91
CA LEU A 145 2.58 5.99 -9.13
C LEU A 145 3.17 4.72 -9.76
N PHE A 146 2.38 3.65 -9.88
CA PHE A 146 2.92 2.36 -10.29
C PHE A 146 3.38 2.31 -11.75
N ALA A 147 2.72 3.00 -12.67
CA ALA A 147 3.18 3.11 -14.04
C ALA A 147 4.59 3.73 -14.12
N HIS A 148 4.86 4.77 -13.33
CA HIS A 148 6.17 5.42 -13.29
C HIS A 148 7.24 4.55 -12.63
N ILE A 149 6.90 3.86 -11.53
CA ILE A 149 7.80 2.88 -10.91
C ILE A 149 8.15 1.77 -11.92
N THR A 150 7.16 1.22 -12.63
CA THR A 150 7.40 0.20 -13.66
C THR A 150 8.29 0.73 -14.78
N MET A 151 8.11 1.98 -15.21
CA MET A 151 8.96 2.60 -16.22
C MET A 151 10.40 2.79 -15.72
N ASN A 152 10.59 3.07 -14.43
CA ASN A 152 11.90 3.38 -13.86
C ASN A 152 12.84 2.17 -13.80
N TRP A 153 12.33 0.99 -13.45
CA TRP A 153 13.15 -0.22 -13.27
C TRP A 153 13.05 -1.24 -14.41
N ARG A 154 12.43 -0.86 -15.53
CA ARG A 154 12.18 -1.77 -16.65
C ARG A 154 13.50 -2.36 -17.16
N GLY A 155 13.56 -3.68 -17.34
CA GLY A 155 14.75 -4.36 -17.84
C GLY A 155 15.88 -4.57 -16.82
N ARG A 156 15.79 -3.98 -15.61
CA ARG A 156 16.79 -4.19 -14.53
C ARG A 156 16.46 -5.45 -13.73
N PRO A 157 17.42 -6.35 -13.52
CA PRO A 157 17.24 -7.44 -12.57
C PRO A 157 17.17 -6.87 -11.15
N LEU A 158 16.17 -7.30 -10.40
CA LEU A 158 16.01 -6.91 -9.01
C LEU A 158 16.85 -7.87 -8.16
N THR A 159 18.09 -7.45 -7.84
CA THR A 159 19.08 -8.33 -7.23
C THR A 159 18.92 -8.49 -5.72
N SER A 160 18.36 -7.48 -5.06
CA SER A 160 18.07 -7.48 -3.61
C SER A 160 16.82 -6.66 -3.28
N HIS A 161 16.29 -6.81 -2.06
CA HIS A 161 15.21 -5.95 -1.54
C HIS A 161 15.65 -4.48 -1.51
N GLU A 162 16.91 -4.22 -1.19
CA GLU A 162 17.49 -2.86 -1.21
C GLU A 162 17.42 -2.25 -2.60
N VAL A 163 17.79 -3.02 -3.64
CA VAL A 163 17.71 -2.56 -5.03
C VAL A 163 16.26 -2.26 -5.43
N VAL A 164 15.28 -3.05 -4.97
CA VAL A 164 13.86 -2.75 -5.17
C VAL A 164 13.50 -1.41 -4.52
N ILE A 165 13.90 -1.19 -3.27
CA ILE A 165 13.62 0.04 -2.52
C ILE A 165 14.27 1.25 -3.21
N GLU A 166 15.54 1.17 -3.56
CA GLU A 166 16.27 2.24 -4.23
C GLU A 166 15.65 2.60 -5.58
N LEU A 167 15.28 1.60 -6.38
CA LEU A 167 14.65 1.82 -7.68
C LEU A 167 13.26 2.44 -7.56
N ILE A 168 12.49 2.09 -6.52
CA ILE A 168 11.20 2.74 -6.26
C ILE A 168 11.44 4.18 -5.83
N GLY A 169 12.34 4.40 -4.86
CA GLY A 169 12.65 5.72 -4.30
C GLY A 169 13.24 6.69 -5.34
N ALA A 170 13.98 6.18 -6.32
CA ALA A 170 14.52 6.98 -7.42
C ALA A 170 13.46 7.43 -8.45
N THR A 171 12.21 6.96 -8.33
CA THR A 171 11.16 7.30 -9.29
C THR A 171 10.77 8.78 -9.16
N THR A 172 11.06 9.55 -10.21
CA THR A 172 10.62 10.94 -10.34
C THR A 172 10.00 11.22 -11.71
N THR A 173 9.19 12.28 -11.83
CA THR A 173 8.61 12.69 -13.12
C THR A 173 8.76 14.18 -13.37
N ARG A 174 8.68 14.58 -14.64
CA ARG A 174 8.65 16.01 -15.03
C ARG A 174 7.48 16.78 -14.41
N ALA A 175 6.41 16.08 -14.07
CA ALA A 175 5.25 16.65 -13.37
C ALA A 175 5.48 16.80 -11.85
N GLY A 176 6.69 16.51 -11.34
CA GLY A 176 7.07 16.69 -9.94
C GLY A 176 6.70 15.53 -9.03
N LEU A 177 6.39 14.34 -9.56
CA LEU A 177 6.21 13.15 -8.72
C LEU A 177 7.52 12.84 -8.00
N THR A 178 7.46 12.64 -6.69
CA THR A 178 8.54 12.07 -5.88
C THR A 178 8.01 10.87 -5.11
N VAL A 179 8.85 9.85 -4.92
CA VAL A 179 8.47 8.61 -4.26
C VAL A 179 9.44 8.33 -3.12
N HIS A 180 8.91 8.16 -1.90
CA HIS A 180 9.66 7.59 -0.79
C HIS A 180 9.44 6.08 -0.78
N ALA A 181 10.50 5.30 -0.59
CA ALA A 181 10.45 3.86 -0.49
C ALA A 181 11.23 3.38 0.73
N GLU A 182 10.70 2.40 1.44
CA GLU A 182 11.39 1.83 2.60
C GLU A 182 11.05 0.35 2.81
N ALA A 183 11.96 -0.36 3.49
CA ALA A 183 11.72 -1.72 3.94
C ALA A 183 10.71 -1.74 5.10
N ASP A 184 9.82 -2.73 5.06
CA ASP A 184 9.03 -3.14 6.21
C ASP A 184 9.43 -4.54 6.64
N THR A 185 10.26 -4.61 7.68
CA THR A 185 10.80 -5.86 8.23
C THR A 185 9.87 -6.51 9.24
N ASN A 186 8.67 -5.96 9.46
CA ASN A 186 7.67 -6.57 10.32
C ASN A 186 7.09 -7.82 9.66
N SER A 187 6.70 -8.80 10.48
CA SER A 187 6.02 -9.99 9.99
C SER A 187 4.50 -9.85 10.05
N TYR A 188 3.84 -10.20 8.94
CA TYR A 188 2.39 -10.09 8.78
C TYR A 188 1.76 -11.45 8.52
N PRO A 189 1.34 -12.19 9.58
CA PRO A 189 0.77 -13.50 9.40
C PRO A 189 -0.51 -13.43 8.56
N ARG A 190 -0.65 -14.38 7.63
CA ARG A 190 -1.83 -14.50 6.78
C ARG A 190 -2.96 -15.21 7.53
N LYS A 191 -4.19 -15.01 7.06
CA LYS A 191 -5.40 -15.71 7.54
C LYS A 191 -5.74 -15.44 9.02
N ILE A 192 -5.31 -14.30 9.57
CA ILE A 192 -5.76 -13.85 10.89
C ILE A 192 -7.30 -13.72 10.85
N LYS A 193 -7.96 -14.41 11.79
CA LYS A 193 -9.40 -14.32 11.98
C LYS A 193 -9.68 -13.33 13.11
N ILE A 194 -10.62 -12.42 12.88
CA ILE A 194 -11.14 -11.53 13.92
C ILE A 194 -12.43 -12.14 14.46
N SER A 195 -12.49 -12.29 15.78
CA SER A 195 -13.66 -12.81 16.47
C SER A 195 -14.87 -11.88 16.33
N ASP A 196 -16.08 -12.41 16.54
CA ASP A 196 -17.29 -11.58 16.52
C ASP A 196 -17.30 -10.54 17.65
N ALA A 197 -16.75 -10.87 18.82
CA ALA A 197 -16.62 -9.95 19.94
C ALA A 197 -15.71 -8.76 19.60
N GLU A 198 -14.55 -9.00 18.99
CA GLU A 198 -13.65 -7.94 18.53
C GLU A 198 -14.32 -7.06 17.46
N MET A 199 -15.01 -7.68 16.50
CA MET A 199 -15.72 -6.93 15.48
C MET A 199 -16.87 -6.10 16.03
N ALA A 200 -17.56 -6.55 17.07
CA ALA A 200 -18.61 -5.78 17.74
C ALA A 200 -18.05 -4.48 18.35
N MET A 201 -16.83 -4.53 18.92
CA MET A 201 -16.14 -3.34 19.43
C MET A 201 -15.80 -2.35 18.31
N VAL A 202 -15.25 -2.87 17.21
CA VAL A 202 -14.85 -2.06 16.05
C VAL A 202 -16.08 -1.44 15.37
N THR A 203 -17.19 -2.17 15.27
CA THR A 203 -18.41 -1.72 14.55
C THR A 203 -18.98 -0.42 15.12
N ARG A 204 -18.80 -0.14 16.42
CA ARG A 204 -19.21 1.12 17.05
C ARG A 204 -18.52 2.35 16.47
N GLN A 205 -17.34 2.19 15.86
CA GLN A 205 -16.58 3.25 15.21
C GLN A 205 -16.95 3.42 13.73
N ILE A 206 -17.65 2.44 13.14
CA ILE A 206 -17.91 2.41 11.70
C ILE A 206 -19.28 3.00 11.39
N LYS A 207 -19.29 3.99 10.50
CA LYS A 207 -20.50 4.52 9.86
C LYS A 207 -20.50 4.12 8.37
N PRO A 208 -21.29 3.11 7.97
CA PRO A 208 -21.54 2.80 6.57
C PRO A 208 -22.19 3.97 5.83
N TYR A 209 -21.96 4.08 4.53
CA TYR A 209 -22.64 5.06 3.68
C TYR A 209 -23.97 4.50 3.18
N ALA A 210 -24.90 5.39 2.81
CA ALA A 210 -26.20 4.99 2.25
C ALA A 210 -26.05 4.28 0.90
N PHE A 211 -25.07 4.69 0.10
CA PHE A 211 -24.76 4.07 -1.19
C PHE A 211 -23.55 3.14 -1.04
N HIS A 212 -23.77 1.84 -1.25
CA HIS A 212 -22.79 0.77 -1.09
C HIS A 212 -22.06 0.79 0.27
N GLY A 213 -22.80 0.84 1.39
CA GLY A 213 -22.25 0.90 2.74
C GLY A 213 -21.39 -0.31 3.14
N GLU A 214 -21.55 -1.42 2.44
CA GLU A 214 -20.71 -2.62 2.52
C GLU A 214 -19.27 -2.36 2.03
N TRP A 215 -19.09 -1.39 1.12
CA TRP A 215 -17.81 -0.99 0.54
C TRP A 215 -17.35 0.36 1.08
N ASN A 216 -18.27 1.30 1.21
CA ASN A 216 -18.00 2.69 1.53
C ASN A 216 -18.40 2.98 2.96
N TYR A 217 -17.42 3.31 3.79
CA TYR A 217 -17.64 3.54 5.20
C TYR A 217 -16.65 4.54 5.76
N THR A 218 -17.06 5.19 6.85
CA THR A 218 -16.18 6.04 7.65
C THR A 218 -15.93 5.40 9.00
N ILE A 219 -14.67 5.26 9.37
CA ILE A 219 -14.25 4.84 10.69
C ILE A 219 -13.86 6.09 11.47
N ARG A 220 -14.51 6.28 12.61
CA ARG A 220 -14.22 7.39 13.53
C ARG A 220 -13.24 6.93 14.60
N PRO A 221 -12.39 7.82 15.13
CA PRO A 221 -11.58 7.52 16.31
C PRO A 221 -12.47 7.04 17.45
N ALA A 222 -12.00 6.07 18.24
CA ALA A 222 -12.65 5.74 19.49
C ALA A 222 -12.70 6.99 20.38
N LYS A 223 -13.85 7.26 21.01
CA LYS A 223 -13.93 8.27 22.07
C LYS A 223 -13.05 7.75 23.21
N GLN A 224 -12.00 8.47 23.57
CA GLN A 224 -11.30 8.20 24.82
C GLN A 224 -12.31 8.44 25.94
N THR A 225 -12.66 7.39 26.67
CA THR A 225 -13.40 7.54 27.92
C THR A 225 -12.46 8.27 28.85
N THR A 226 -12.69 9.58 29.03
CA THR A 226 -11.99 10.36 30.04
C THR A 226 -12.44 9.80 31.39
N THR A 227 -11.63 8.91 31.97
CA THR A 227 -11.77 8.60 33.39
C THR A 227 -11.34 9.87 34.12
N VAL A 228 -12.33 10.57 34.67
CA VAL A 228 -12.18 11.79 35.46
C VAL A 228 -11.44 11.46 36.75
#